data_AF-A0A931QMI6-F1
#
_entry.id   AF-A0A931QMI6-F1
#
_cell.length_a   1.000
_cell.length_b   1.000
_cell.length_c   1.000
_cell.angle_alpha   90.00
_cell.angle_beta   90.00
_cell.angle_gamma   90.00
#
_symmetry.space_group_name_H-M   'P 1'
#
loop_
_entity.id
_entity.type
_entity.pdbx_description
1 polymer ?
#
loop_
_entity_poly.entity_id
_entity_poly.type
_entity_poly.pdbx_seq_one_letter_code
_entity_poly.pdbx_strand_id
1 'polypeptide(L)'
;MNIQHKELANGRWFRFSLSEQMANIGSEIGRAINWRVKDVNDSKMALERGLELLDLTIDDPKNIKRLKELLRVREMIVDYFYFDNIYGSTDEKWNNYFYSFNYAAMLNKNV
;
A
#
# COMPACT_ATOMS: atom_id res chain seq x y z
N MET A 1 -5.96 -6.98 13.98
CA MET A 1 -5.89 -7.42 12.57
C MET A 1 -5.31 -8.82 12.53
N ASN A 2 -5.85 -9.72 11.71
CA ASN A 2 -5.23 -11.02 11.46
C ASN A 2 -4.14 -10.82 10.40
N ILE A 3 -2.89 -11.20 10.70
CA ILE A 3 -1.75 -11.03 9.78
C ILE A 3 -1.95 -12.00 8.61
N GLN A 4 -2.23 -11.47 7.41
CA GLN A 4 -2.40 -12.29 6.22
C GLN A 4 -1.05 -12.66 5.61
N HIS A 5 -0.04 -11.79 5.72
CA HIS A 5 1.29 -12.00 5.15
C HIS A 5 2.30 -12.48 6.19
N LYS A 6 2.06 -13.66 6.77
CA LYS A 6 2.87 -14.23 7.87
C LYS A 6 4.39 -14.22 7.58
N GLU A 7 4.79 -14.61 6.37
CA GLU A 7 6.21 -14.63 5.98
C GLU A 7 6.82 -13.24 5.78
N LEU A 8 6.04 -12.26 5.29
CA LEU A 8 6.52 -10.90 5.13
C LEU A 8 6.64 -10.21 6.49
N ALA A 9 5.65 -10.40 7.36
CA ALA A 9 5.65 -9.92 8.73
C ALA A 9 6.79 -10.52 9.57
N ASN A 10 7.31 -11.70 9.22
CA ASN A 10 8.46 -12.34 9.89
C ASN A 10 9.83 -11.73 9.49
N GLY A 11 9.85 -10.45 9.10
CA GLY A 11 11.07 -9.69 8.84
C GLY A 11 11.58 -9.66 7.39
N ARG A 12 11.02 -10.46 6.47
CA ARG A 12 11.36 -10.36 5.04
C ARG A 12 10.97 -9.00 4.47
N TRP A 13 9.85 -8.44 4.92
CA TRP A 13 9.37 -7.13 4.46
C TRP A 13 10.38 -6.00 4.69
N PHE A 14 11.13 -6.06 5.79
CA PHE A 14 12.08 -5.02 6.17
C PHE A 14 13.38 -5.08 5.33
N ARG A 15 13.55 -6.11 4.49
CA ARG A 15 14.66 -6.17 3.53
C ARG A 15 14.40 -5.36 2.26
N PHE A 16 13.14 -5.10 1.94
CA PHE A 16 12.78 -4.29 0.77
C PHE A 16 13.14 -2.82 0.98
N SER A 17 13.61 -2.16 -0.07
CA SER A 17 13.69 -0.69 -0.11
C SER A 17 12.30 -0.06 0.05
N LEU A 18 12.23 1.22 0.44
CA LEU A 18 10.95 1.93 0.52
C LEU A 18 10.18 1.86 -0.80
N SER A 19 10.85 2.01 -1.94
CA SER A 19 10.23 1.91 -3.26
C SER A 19 9.62 0.54 -3.51
N GLU A 20 10.30 -0.54 -3.14
CA GLU A 20 9.75 -1.90 -3.27
C GLU A 20 8.58 -2.14 -2.31
N GLN A 21 8.66 -1.64 -1.07
CA GLN A 21 7.54 -1.72 -0.13
C GLN A 21 6.30 -1.02 -0.70
N MET A 22 6.45 0.23 -1.17
CA MET A 22 5.36 1.01 -1.75
C MET A 22 4.84 0.41 -3.06
N ALA A 23 5.69 -0.18 -3.90
CA ALA A 23 5.29 -0.88 -5.12
C ALA A 23 4.38 -2.10 -4.82
N ASN A 24 4.73 -2.87 -3.80
CA ASN A 24 3.93 -4.03 -3.36
C ASN A 24 2.59 -3.58 -2.73
N ILE A 25 2.61 -2.55 -1.87
CA ILE A 25 1.38 -1.94 -1.33
C ILE A 25 0.47 -1.48 -2.48
N GLY A 26 1.03 -0.77 -3.46
CA GLY A 26 0.30 -0.30 -4.64
C GLY A 26 -0.37 -1.41 -5.45
N SER A 27 0.25 -2.59 -5.51
CA SER A 27 -0.34 -3.76 -6.18
C SER A 27 -1.60 -4.25 -5.46
N GLU A 28 -1.62 -4.24 -4.12
CA GLU A 28 -2.81 -4.57 -3.33
C GLU A 28 -3.91 -3.50 -3.44
N ILE A 29 -3.54 -2.22 -3.42
CA ILE A 29 -4.50 -1.12 -3.65
C ILE A 29 -5.12 -1.19 -5.05
N GLY A 30 -4.31 -1.46 -6.08
CA GLY A 30 -4.80 -1.68 -7.44
C GLY A 30 -5.73 -2.89 -7.54
N ARG A 31 -5.44 -3.99 -6.83
CA ARG A 31 -6.36 -5.13 -6.72
C ARG A 31 -7.67 -4.73 -6.04
N ALA A 32 -7.60 -3.98 -4.94
CA ALA A 32 -8.79 -3.53 -4.23
C ALA A 32 -9.69 -2.66 -5.12
N ILE A 33 -9.11 -1.76 -5.93
CA ILE A 33 -9.82 -0.98 -6.94
C ILE A 33 -10.49 -1.90 -7.98
N ASN A 34 -9.72 -2.81 -8.59
CA ASN A 34 -10.20 -3.67 -9.67
C ASN A 34 -11.35 -4.61 -9.28
N TRP A 35 -11.36 -5.07 -8.03
CA TRP A 35 -12.42 -5.94 -7.51
C TRP A 35 -13.63 -5.17 -6.99
N ARG A 36 -13.54 -3.86 -6.75
CA ARG A 36 -14.60 -3.07 -6.08
C ARG A 36 -15.99 -3.22 -6.72
N VAL A 37 -16.05 -3.30 -8.05
CA VAL A 37 -17.31 -3.47 -8.81
C VAL A 37 -17.67 -4.92 -9.11
N LYS A 38 -16.72 -5.85 -8.95
CA LYS A 38 -16.88 -7.27 -9.30
C LYS A 38 -17.24 -8.13 -8.10
N ASP A 39 -16.49 -7.96 -7.02
CA ASP A 39 -16.68 -8.63 -5.75
C ASP A 39 -16.18 -7.73 -4.61
N VAL A 40 -17.13 -7.28 -3.78
CA VAL A 40 -16.86 -6.38 -2.66
C VAL A 40 -15.99 -7.05 -1.58
N ASN A 41 -16.10 -8.37 -1.40
CA ASN A 41 -15.31 -9.10 -0.41
C ASN A 41 -13.85 -9.21 -0.87
N ASP A 42 -13.61 -9.54 -2.13
CA ASP A 42 -12.24 -9.58 -2.68
C ASP A 42 -11.59 -8.19 -2.66
N SER A 43 -12.37 -7.15 -2.95
CA SER A 43 -11.94 -5.75 -2.83
C SER A 43 -11.49 -5.42 -1.41
N LYS A 44 -12.31 -5.78 -0.40
CA LYS A 44 -12.00 -5.58 1.01
C LYS A 44 -10.77 -6.36 1.46
N MET A 45 -10.67 -7.63 1.07
CA MET A 45 -9.51 -8.48 1.41
C MET A 45 -8.21 -7.90 0.84
N ALA A 46 -8.22 -7.44 -0.42
CA ALA A 46 -7.06 -6.79 -1.03
C ALA A 46 -6.71 -5.47 -0.33
N LEU A 47 -7.71 -4.68 0.08
CA LEU A 47 -7.47 -3.46 0.84
C LEU A 47 -6.85 -3.74 2.21
N GLU A 48 -7.39 -4.70 2.96
CA GLU A 48 -6.85 -5.11 4.27
C GLU A 48 -5.40 -5.56 4.16
N ARG A 49 -5.07 -6.33 3.12
CA ARG A 49 -3.70 -6.71 2.77
C ARG A 49 -2.81 -5.49 2.49
N GLY A 50 -3.29 -4.52 1.71
CA GLY A 50 -2.54 -3.29 1.43
C GLY A 50 -2.29 -2.45 2.70
N LEU A 51 -3.27 -2.35 3.59
CA LEU A 51 -3.14 -1.65 4.88
C LEU A 51 -2.19 -2.37 5.83
N GLU A 52 -2.24 -3.70 5.89
CA GLU A 52 -1.28 -4.51 6.67
C GLU A 52 0.16 -4.25 6.22
N LEU A 53 0.42 -4.25 4.91
CA LEU A 53 1.75 -3.98 4.36
C LEU A 53 2.19 -2.54 4.63
N LEU A 54 1.27 -1.58 4.57
CA LEU A 54 1.55 -0.18 4.92
C LEU A 54 1.87 0.00 6.40
N ASP A 55 1.16 -0.70 7.28
CA ASP A 55 1.43 -0.71 8.72
C ASP A 55 2.84 -1.30 9.00
N LEU A 56 3.21 -2.41 8.34
CA LEU A 56 4.58 -2.93 8.41
C LEU A 56 5.63 -1.94 7.86
N THR A 57 5.31 -1.16 6.83
CA THR A 57 6.19 -0.12 6.29
C THR A 57 6.34 1.07 7.23
N ILE A 58 5.28 1.41 7.98
CA ILE A 58 5.29 2.45 9.01
C ILE A 58 6.15 2.01 10.20
N ASP A 59 6.07 0.74 10.60
CA ASP A 59 6.82 0.17 11.72
C ASP A 59 8.30 -0.05 11.42
N ASP A 60 8.70 0.00 10.14
CA ASP A 60 10.07 -0.20 9.72
C ASP A 60 10.99 0.96 10.17
N PRO A 61 12.00 0.72 11.04
CA PRO A 61 12.83 1.79 11.60
C PRO A 61 13.55 2.63 10.54
N LYS A 62 13.84 2.06 9.36
CA LYS A 62 14.50 2.81 8.28
C LYS A 62 13.62 3.92 7.69
N ASN A 63 12.31 3.83 7.87
CA ASN A 63 11.31 4.75 7.32
C ASN A 63 10.89 5.85 8.32
N ILE A 64 11.49 5.92 9.51
CA ILE A 64 11.10 6.86 10.58
C ILE A 64 11.07 8.34 10.14
N LYS A 65 11.91 8.71 9.17
CA LYS A 65 11.97 10.07 8.61
C LYS A 65 10.86 10.38 7.58
N ARG A 66 9.94 9.44 7.32
CA ARG A 66 8.85 9.54 6.35
C ARG A 66 7.47 9.23 6.96
N LEU A 67 7.39 9.06 8.28
CA LEU A 67 6.15 8.67 8.97
C LEU A 67 4.98 9.60 8.66
N LYS A 68 5.20 10.91 8.59
CA LYS A 68 4.14 11.87 8.26
C LYS A 68 3.50 11.58 6.90
N GLU A 69 4.31 11.25 5.90
CA GLU A 69 3.84 10.94 4.55
C GLU A 69 3.15 9.58 4.52
N LEU A 70 3.74 8.55 5.15
CA LEU A 70 3.17 7.20 5.21
C LEU A 70 1.82 7.17 5.94
N LEU A 71 1.72 7.85 7.07
CA LEU A 71 0.46 7.98 7.82
C LEU A 71 -0.59 8.74 7.02
N ARG A 72 -0.19 9.75 6.24
CA ARG A 72 -1.13 10.45 5.35
C ARG A 72 -1.61 9.57 4.21
N VAL A 73 -0.75 8.75 3.62
CA VAL A 73 -1.16 7.74 2.62
C VAL A 73 -2.17 6.79 3.23
N ARG A 74 -1.90 6.27 4.43
CA ARG A 74 -2.81 5.37 5.15
C ARG A 74 -4.17 6.01 5.39
N GLU A 75 -4.17 7.24 5.91
CA GLU A 75 -5.37 8.04 6.16
C GLU A 75 -6.20 8.23 4.88
N MET A 76 -5.57 8.65 3.78
CA MET A 76 -6.24 8.89 2.51
C MET A 76 -6.76 7.61 1.85
N ILE A 77 -6.05 6.48 1.97
CA ILE A 77 -6.54 5.19 1.47
C ILE A 77 -7.80 4.78 2.22
N VAL A 78 -7.77 4.88 3.55
CA VAL A 78 -8.91 4.52 4.39
C VAL A 78 -10.11 5.45 4.11
N ASP A 79 -9.88 6.76 4.01
CA ASP A 79 -10.89 7.75 3.62
C ASP A 79 -11.52 7.40 2.26
N TYR A 80 -10.70 7.04 1.26
CA TYR A 80 -11.15 6.73 -0.09
C TYR A 80 -12.02 5.46 -0.20
N PHE A 81 -11.74 4.44 0.61
CA PHE A 81 -12.44 3.16 0.53
C PHE A 81 -13.61 3.03 1.50
N TYR A 82 -13.56 3.68 2.66
CA TYR A 82 -14.51 3.46 3.75
C TYR A 82 -15.31 4.71 4.16
N PHE A 83 -14.89 5.90 3.77
CA PHE A 83 -15.51 7.15 4.21
C PHE A 83 -15.94 8.03 3.02
N ASP A 84 -16.17 9.30 3.29
CA ASP A 84 -16.73 10.27 2.34
C ASP A 84 -15.74 10.74 1.28
N ASN A 85 -14.51 10.21 1.27
CA ASN A 85 -13.44 10.61 0.36
C ASN A 85 -13.22 12.13 0.39
N ILE A 86 -13.12 12.71 1.60
CA ILE A 86 -12.99 14.16 1.81
C ILE A 86 -11.74 14.73 1.14
N TYR A 87 -10.75 13.88 0.86
CA TYR A 87 -9.53 14.25 0.14
C TYR A 87 -9.65 14.21 -1.39
N GLY A 88 -10.80 13.79 -1.93
CA GLY A 88 -11.08 13.78 -3.38
C GLY A 88 -10.14 12.85 -4.16
N SER A 89 -9.81 11.70 -3.59
CA SER A 89 -9.02 10.66 -4.26
C SER A 89 -9.81 9.99 -5.39
N THR A 90 -9.11 9.43 -6.36
CA THR A 90 -9.69 8.68 -7.47
C THR A 90 -8.84 7.45 -7.76
N ASP A 91 -9.40 6.45 -8.45
CA ASP A 91 -8.66 5.27 -8.90
C ASP A 91 -7.40 5.64 -9.68
N GLU A 92 -7.54 6.61 -10.60
CA GLU A 92 -6.43 7.12 -11.41
C GLU A 92 -5.33 7.75 -10.54
N LYS A 93 -5.69 8.58 -9.55
CA LYS A 93 -4.70 9.20 -8.64
C LYS A 93 -3.93 8.15 -7.86
N TRP A 94 -4.60 7.11 -7.36
CA TRP A 94 -3.94 6.02 -6.62
C TRP A 94 -3.03 5.20 -7.53
N ASN A 95 -3.51 4.82 -8.71
CA ASN A 95 -2.71 4.09 -9.69
C ASN A 95 -1.47 4.89 -10.08
N ASN A 96 -1.62 6.18 -10.40
CA ASN A 96 -0.50 7.05 -10.76
C ASN A 96 0.52 7.20 -9.62
N TYR A 97 0.05 7.43 -8.38
CA TYR A 97 0.90 7.54 -7.20
C TYR A 97 1.76 6.29 -7.00
N PHE A 98 1.15 5.10 -7.04
CA PHE A 98 1.85 3.84 -6.83
C PHE A 98 2.68 3.37 -8.03
N TYR A 99 2.33 3.77 -9.25
CA TYR A 99 3.08 3.45 -10.46
C TYR A 99 4.50 4.02 -10.42
N SER A 100 4.69 5.22 -9.88
CA SER A 100 6.02 5.82 -9.70
C SER A 100 6.93 4.95 -8.81
N PHE A 101 6.39 4.33 -7.77
CA PHE A 101 7.15 3.43 -6.91
C PHE A 101 7.46 2.10 -7.60
N ASN A 102 6.53 1.56 -8.40
CA ASN A 102 6.81 0.38 -9.24
C ASN A 102 7.98 0.64 -10.19
N TYR A 103 7.98 1.79 -10.87
CA TYR A 103 9.07 2.18 -11.76
C TYR A 103 10.41 2.30 -11.01
N ALA A 104 10.42 3.01 -9.87
CA ALA A 104 11.62 3.15 -9.05
C ALA A 104 12.14 1.81 -8.51
N ALA A 105 11.25 0.91 -8.09
CA ALA A 105 11.61 -0.43 -7.64
C ALA A 105 12.25 -1.26 -8.75
N MET A 106 11.80 -1.11 -10.01
CA MET A 106 12.41 -1.80 -11.15
C MET A 106 13.81 -1.28 -11.46
N LEU A 107 14.03 0.03 -11.36
CA LEU A 107 15.38 0.59 -11.53
C LEU A 107 16.35 0.05 -10.47
N ASN A 108 15.91 -0.05 -9.21
CA ASN A 108 16.74 -0.57 -8.12
C ASN A 108 17.12 -2.05 -8.22
N LYS A 109 16.36 -2.86 -8.97
CA LYS A 109 16.67 -4.29 -9.19
C LYS A 109 17.73 -4.51 -10.27
N ASN A 110 17.97 -3.51 -11.11
CA ASN A 110 18.91 -3.57 -12.23
C ASN A 110 20.27 -2.93 -11.90
N VAL A 111 20.52 -2.65 -10.62
CA VAL A 111 21.76 -2.10 -10.05
C VAL A 111 22.33 -3.13 -9.08
#